data_AF-A0A4Y2NRC9-F1
#
_entry.id   AF-A0A4Y2NRC9-F1
#
_cell.length_a   1.000
_cell.length_b   1.000
_cell.length_c   1.000
_cell.angle_alpha   90.00
_cell.angle_beta   90.00
_cell.angle_gamma   90.00
#
_symmetry.space_group_name_H-M   'P 1'
#
loop_
_entity.id
_entity.type
_entity.pdbx_description
1 polymer ?
#
loop_
_entity_poly.entity_id
_entity_poly.type
_entity_poly.pdbx_seq_one_letter_code
_entity_poly.pdbx_strand_id
1 'polypeptide(L)'
;MPQFTFTVGDNVHNSDHFPIFVSRADGVSVANRLPKYLFQRADWSTFARLSVITENMVDTVAIDDAVRDVTETILGAANAAIPQSSTRTHRLRKPWWNEECSVAYRRQRKLWGIFRRRPTTENLIAFKKARALARKVIQMGIRCVPLTGVTPAKANLEFRILAET
;
A
#
# COMPACT_ATOMS: atom_id res chain seq x y z
N MET A 1 14.59 -18.61 -17.71
CA MET A 1 14.88 -17.18 -17.53
C MET A 1 13.57 -16.44 -17.28
N PRO A 2 13.42 -15.67 -16.21
CA PRO A 2 12.21 -14.87 -16.00
C PRO A 2 12.08 -13.85 -17.14
N GLN A 3 10.91 -13.83 -17.79
CA GLN A 3 10.61 -12.89 -18.86
C GLN A 3 10.12 -11.57 -18.26
N PHE A 4 10.62 -10.45 -18.78
CA PHE A 4 10.21 -9.11 -18.39
C PHE A 4 9.55 -8.41 -19.57
N THR A 5 8.50 -7.64 -19.29
CA THR A 5 7.84 -6.76 -20.25
C THR A 5 8.15 -5.31 -19.89
N PHE A 6 8.41 -4.49 -20.91
CA PHE A 6 8.73 -3.08 -20.77
C PHE A 6 7.63 -2.24 -21.41
N THR A 7 7.15 -1.24 -20.68
CA THR A 7 6.17 -0.28 -21.22
C THR A 7 6.61 1.14 -20.91
N VAL A 8 6.47 2.04 -21.88
CA VAL A 8 6.82 3.45 -21.70
C VAL A 8 5.59 4.21 -21.20
N GLY A 9 5.75 4.98 -20.12
CA GLY A 9 4.69 5.81 -19.58
C GLY A 9 4.29 6.94 -20.52
N ASP A 10 3.04 7.39 -20.40
CA ASP A 10 2.44 8.43 -21.24
C ASP A 10 2.67 9.87 -20.72
N ASN A 11 3.33 9.98 -19.57
CA ASN A 11 3.55 11.21 -18.83
C ASN A 11 4.99 11.23 -18.28
N VAL A 12 5.65 12.37 -18.41
CA VAL A 12 7.01 12.60 -17.93
C VAL A 12 7.11 12.78 -16.41
N HIS A 13 6.01 12.94 -15.67
CA HIS A 13 6.02 13.03 -14.20
C HIS A 13 6.98 14.07 -13.59
N ASN A 14 7.28 15.15 -14.33
CA ASN A 14 8.27 16.19 -13.99
C ASN A 14 9.75 15.79 -14.15
N SER A 15 10.08 14.63 -14.70
CA SER A 15 11.41 14.39 -15.28
C SER A 15 11.50 14.94 -16.71
N ASP A 16 12.71 14.93 -17.23
CA ASP A 16 13.07 15.14 -18.64
C ASP A 16 12.82 13.90 -19.51
N HIS A 17 12.79 12.70 -18.92
CA HIS A 17 12.50 11.44 -19.61
C HIS A 17 11.11 10.86 -19.29
N PHE A 18 10.57 10.02 -20.19
CA PHE A 18 9.39 9.21 -19.89
C PHE A 18 9.80 8.00 -19.02
N PRO A 19 9.04 7.66 -17.98
CA PRO A 19 9.35 6.51 -17.16
C PRO A 19 9.16 5.22 -17.97
N ILE A 20 10.08 4.27 -17.79
CA ILE A 20 9.94 2.91 -18.29
C ILE A 20 9.44 2.05 -17.14
N PHE A 21 8.24 1.47 -17.28
CA PHE A 21 7.70 0.51 -16.35
C PHE A 21 8.16 -0.89 -16.75
N VAL A 22 8.80 -1.56 -15.80
CA VAL A 22 9.26 -2.94 -15.94
C VAL A 22 8.32 -3.82 -15.13
N SER A 23 7.69 -4.80 -15.77
CA SER A 23 6.87 -5.81 -15.12
C SER A 23 7.35 -7.21 -15.46
N ARG A 24 7.12 -8.14 -14.55
CA ARG A 24 7.43 -9.55 -14.76
C ARG A 24 6.29 -10.18 -15.57
N ALA A 25 6.62 -10.87 -16.65
CA ALA A 25 5.64 -11.42 -17.60
C ALA A 25 4.81 -12.57 -17.00
N ASP A 26 5.30 -13.20 -15.94
CA ASP A 26 4.64 -14.29 -15.22
C ASP A 26 3.49 -13.81 -14.31
N GLY A 27 3.11 -12.53 -14.36
CA GLY A 27 1.90 -12.02 -13.70
C GLY A 27 1.92 -12.13 -12.18
N VAL A 28 3.07 -12.44 -11.57
CA VAL A 28 3.20 -12.55 -10.12
C VAL A 28 3.08 -11.14 -9.55
N SER A 29 1.86 -10.83 -9.08
CA SER A 29 1.58 -9.61 -8.35
C SER A 29 2.56 -9.52 -7.19
N VAL A 30 3.09 -8.31 -6.93
CA VAL A 30 3.88 -7.98 -5.74
C VAL A 30 3.28 -8.74 -4.56
N ALA A 31 4.03 -9.74 -4.08
CA ALA A 31 3.51 -10.81 -3.24
C ALA A 31 2.51 -10.27 -2.22
N ASN A 32 1.26 -10.74 -2.27
CA ASN A 32 0.38 -10.63 -1.11
C ASN A 32 1.20 -11.12 0.07
N ARG A 33 1.39 -10.27 1.08
CA ARG A 33 2.12 -10.69 2.28
C ARG A 33 1.41 -11.95 2.78
N LEU A 34 2.15 -13.06 2.89
CA LEU A 34 1.61 -14.26 3.51
C LEU A 34 1.10 -13.88 4.91
N PRO A 35 -0.12 -14.31 5.28
CA PRO A 35 -0.61 -14.11 6.63
C PRO A 35 0.39 -14.70 7.63
N LYS A 36 0.71 -13.97 8.69
CA LYS A 36 1.59 -14.41 9.77
C LYS A 36 0.77 -14.61 11.03
N TYR A 37 1.02 -15.68 11.77
CA TYR A 37 0.43 -15.88 13.08
C TYR A 37 0.85 -14.75 14.04
N LEU A 38 -0.14 -14.14 14.70
CA LEU A 38 0.08 -13.10 15.69
C LEU A 38 0.14 -13.71 17.09
N PHE A 39 1.28 -14.30 17.45
CA PHE A 39 1.46 -15.01 18.73
C PHE A 39 1.16 -14.17 19.99
N GLN A 40 1.30 -12.84 19.90
CA GLN A 40 0.93 -11.91 20.99
C GLN A 40 -0.58 -11.88 21.28
N ARG A 41 -1.41 -12.38 20.36
CA ARG A 41 -2.87 -12.45 20.46
C ARG A 41 -3.38 -13.90 20.51
N ALA A 42 -2.48 -14.86 20.71
CA ALA A 42 -2.83 -16.26 20.76
C ALA A 42 -3.63 -16.59 22.01
N ASP A 43 -4.69 -17.38 21.86
CA ASP A 43 -5.31 -18.09 22.96
C ASP A 43 -4.58 -19.42 23.18
N TRP A 44 -3.54 -19.39 24.02
CA TRP A 44 -2.75 -20.57 24.33
C TRP A 44 -3.55 -21.68 25.02
N SER A 45 -4.64 -21.34 25.71
CA SER A 45 -5.49 -22.34 26.39
C SER A 45 -6.26 -23.17 25.36
N THR A 46 -6.86 -22.51 24.36
CA THR A 46 -7.53 -23.17 23.24
C THR A 46 -6.53 -23.94 22.38
N PHE A 47 -5.34 -23.38 22.12
CA PHE A 47 -4.30 -24.06 21.38
C PHE A 47 -3.90 -25.38 22.08
N ALA A 48 -3.54 -25.32 23.36
CA ALA A 48 -3.11 -26.49 24.12
C ALA A 48 -4.18 -27.58 24.18
N ARG A 49 -5.46 -27.19 24.28
CA ARG A 49 -6.60 -28.12 24.27
C ARG A 49 -6.79 -28.81 22.91
N LEU A 50 -6.51 -28.11 21.81
CA LEU A 50 -6.76 -28.61 20.46
C LEU A 50 -5.52 -29.31 19.83
N SER A 51 -4.32 -28.99 20.29
CA SER A 51 -3.06 -29.52 19.75
C SER A 51 -2.63 -30.85 20.41
N VAL A 52 -3.58 -31.61 20.96
CA VAL A 52 -3.28 -32.87 21.66
C VAL A 52 -2.94 -33.95 20.65
N ILE A 53 -1.75 -34.53 20.78
CA ILE A 53 -1.30 -35.66 19.97
C ILE A 53 -1.56 -36.94 20.75
N THR A 54 -2.26 -37.90 20.14
CA THR A 54 -2.59 -39.20 20.75
C THR A 54 -1.71 -40.30 20.18
N GLU A 55 -1.50 -41.39 20.93
CA GLU A 55 -0.72 -42.56 20.49
C GLU A 55 -1.24 -43.14 19.17
N ASN A 56 -2.56 -43.20 18.99
CA ASN A 56 -3.20 -43.66 17.76
C ASN A 56 -2.80 -42.85 16.50
N MET A 57 -2.40 -41.59 16.65
CA MET A 57 -1.94 -40.76 15.53
C MET A 57 -0.51 -41.08 15.12
N VAL A 58 0.27 -41.73 15.99
CA VAL A 58 1.68 -42.05 15.77
C VAL A 58 1.87 -43.54 15.47
N ASP A 59 0.98 -44.39 15.97
CA ASP A 59 0.94 -45.84 15.73
C ASP A 59 0.33 -46.23 14.37
N THR A 60 0.24 -45.29 13.43
CA THR A 60 -0.26 -45.57 12.07
C THR A 60 0.73 -46.42 11.27
N VAL A 61 0.22 -47.26 10.37
CA VAL A 61 1.01 -48.24 9.59
C VAL A 61 2.06 -47.58 8.67
N ALA A 62 1.83 -46.33 8.23
CA ALA A 62 2.75 -45.59 7.40
C ALA A 62 3.23 -44.31 8.09
N ILE A 63 4.54 -44.06 8.04
CA ILE A 63 5.18 -42.88 8.65
C ILE A 63 4.61 -41.58 8.05
N ASP A 64 4.34 -41.56 6.75
CA ASP A 64 3.81 -40.38 6.06
C ASP A 64 2.42 -39.98 6.59
N ASP A 65 1.59 -40.96 6.97
CA ASP A 65 0.27 -40.70 7.54
C ASP A 65 0.37 -40.13 8.95
N ALA A 66 1.23 -40.69 9.82
CA ALA A 66 1.51 -40.13 11.14
C ALA A 66 2.00 -38.67 11.06
N VAL A 67 2.92 -38.38 10.14
CA VAL A 67 3.45 -37.03 9.94
C VAL A 67 2.35 -36.07 9.50
N ARG A 68 1.48 -36.50 8.58
CA ARG A 68 0.33 -35.70 8.13
C ARG A 68 -0.60 -35.39 9.29
N ASP A 69 -1.01 -36.40 10.05
CA ASP A 69 -2.03 -36.26 11.09
C ASP A 69 -1.54 -35.35 12.24
N VAL A 70 -0.27 -35.47 12.63
CA VAL A 70 0.36 -34.56 13.60
C VAL A 70 0.42 -33.13 13.06
N THR A 71 0.83 -32.97 11.79
CA THR A 71 0.97 -31.65 11.17
C THR A 71 -0.39 -30.95 11.05
N GLU A 72 -1.43 -31.66 10.59
CA GLU A 72 -2.78 -31.14 10.46
C GLU A 72 -3.39 -30.77 11.82
N THR A 73 -3.12 -31.56 12.86
CA THR A 73 -3.58 -31.26 14.22
C THR A 73 -2.96 -29.98 14.76
N ILE A 74 -1.64 -29.81 14.61
CA ILE A 74 -0.94 -28.59 15.04
C ILE A 74 -1.42 -27.37 14.24
N LEU A 75 -1.54 -27.49 12.91
CA LEU A 75 -2.00 -26.40 12.06
C LEU A 75 -3.46 -26.04 12.31
N GLY A 76 -4.32 -27.03 12.53
CA GLY A 76 -5.74 -26.84 12.87
C GLY A 76 -5.90 -26.09 14.19
N ALA A 77 -5.17 -26.52 15.23
CA ALA A 77 -5.13 -25.83 16.52
C ALA A 77 -4.60 -24.39 16.38
N ALA A 78 -3.53 -24.18 15.61
CA ALA A 78 -2.97 -22.86 15.35
C ALA A 78 -3.98 -21.94 14.64
N ASN A 79 -4.67 -22.43 13.62
CA ASN A 79 -5.67 -21.66 12.87
C ASN A 79 -6.89 -21.29 13.72
N ALA A 80 -7.27 -22.14 14.69
CA ALA A 80 -8.38 -21.88 15.60
C ALA A 80 -8.01 -20.89 16.73
N ALA A 81 -6.78 -20.99 17.24
CA ALA A 81 -6.37 -20.29 18.46
C ALA A 81 -5.52 -19.02 18.22
N ILE A 82 -4.88 -18.90 17.07
CA ILE A 82 -3.92 -17.82 16.79
C ILE A 82 -4.40 -17.00 15.58
N PRO A 83 -4.84 -15.75 15.79
CA PRO A 83 -5.29 -14.92 14.69
C PRO A 83 -4.11 -14.61 13.74
N GLN A 84 -4.39 -14.60 12.43
CA GLN A 84 -3.41 -14.27 11.41
C GLN A 84 -3.44 -12.78 11.02
N SER A 85 -2.28 -12.25 10.63
CA SER A 85 -2.13 -10.88 10.16
C SER A 85 -2.88 -10.68 8.84
N SER A 86 -3.44 -9.48 8.63
CA SER A 86 -4.02 -9.14 7.33
C SER A 86 -2.98 -9.23 6.21
N THR A 87 -3.36 -9.88 5.11
CA THR A 87 -2.58 -9.91 3.86
C THR A 87 -2.67 -8.60 3.10
N ARG A 88 -3.61 -7.71 3.49
CA ARG A 88 -3.87 -6.46 2.79
C ARG A 88 -2.75 -5.48 3.08
N THR A 89 -2.08 -5.03 2.01
CA THR A 89 -1.12 -3.94 2.11
C THR A 89 -1.87 -2.65 2.45
N HIS A 90 -1.48 -2.01 3.55
CA HIS A 90 -1.99 -0.68 3.84
C HIS A 90 -1.46 0.29 2.80
N ARG A 91 -2.36 1.02 2.13
CA ARG A 91 -1.97 2.10 1.22
C ARG A 91 -1.21 3.14 2.06
N LEU A 92 0.07 3.33 1.76
CA LEU A 92 0.87 4.39 2.36
C LEU A 92 0.18 5.72 2.06
N ARG A 93 -0.42 6.32 3.10
CA ARG A 93 -1.02 7.65 3.01
C ARG A 93 0.13 8.65 2.97
N LYS A 94 0.14 9.55 1.99
CA LYS A 94 1.06 10.67 1.92
C LYS A 94 0.50 11.78 2.81
N PRO A 95 1.05 12.05 4.01
CA PRO A 95 0.43 12.98 4.96
C PRO A 95 0.36 14.42 4.43
N TRP A 96 1.29 14.78 3.55
CA TRP A 96 1.37 16.07 2.83
C TRP A 96 0.38 16.20 1.66
N TRP A 97 -0.33 15.13 1.30
CA TRP A 97 -1.26 15.16 0.17
C TRP A 97 -2.66 15.56 0.62
N ASN A 98 -3.03 16.81 0.36
CA ASN A 98 -4.34 17.38 0.69
C ASN A 98 -5.19 17.60 -0.58
N GLU A 99 -6.39 18.20 -0.42
CA GLU A 99 -7.29 18.45 -1.54
C GLU A 99 -6.71 19.47 -2.52
N GLU A 100 -5.98 20.47 -2.06
CA GLU A 100 -5.31 21.46 -2.92
C GLU A 100 -4.26 20.78 -3.83
N CYS A 101 -3.46 19.87 -3.27
CA CYS A 101 -2.53 19.03 -4.03
C CYS A 101 -3.28 18.22 -5.10
N SER A 102 -4.42 17.61 -4.74
CA SER A 102 -5.27 16.87 -5.67
C SER A 102 -5.81 17.73 -6.82
N VAL A 103 -6.29 18.93 -6.52
CA VAL A 103 -6.85 19.87 -7.51
C VAL A 103 -5.75 20.38 -8.45
N ALA A 104 -4.63 20.83 -7.90
CA ALA A 104 -3.50 21.34 -8.69
C ALA A 104 -2.92 20.25 -9.60
N TYR A 105 -2.77 19.03 -9.10
CA TYR A 105 -2.30 17.88 -9.88
C TYR A 105 -3.29 17.48 -11.00
N ARG A 106 -4.59 17.44 -10.71
CA ARG A 106 -5.64 17.20 -11.74
C ARG A 106 -5.58 18.25 -12.85
N ARG A 107 -5.44 19.53 -12.48
CA ARG A 107 -5.32 20.64 -13.45
C ARG A 107 -4.07 20.49 -14.31
N GLN A 108 -2.92 20.18 -13.71
CA GLN A 108 -1.68 19.90 -14.44
C GLN A 108 -1.87 18.76 -15.46
N ARG A 109 -2.46 17.63 -15.05
CA ARG A 109 -2.72 16.48 -15.94
C ARG A 109 -3.67 16.83 -17.08
N LYS A 110 -4.73 17.61 -16.81
CA LYS A 110 -5.66 18.07 -17.84
C LYS A 110 -4.95 18.89 -18.91
N LEU A 111 -4.16 19.89 -18.51
CA LEU A 111 -3.44 20.75 -19.45
C LEU A 111 -2.32 20.02 -20.20
N TRP A 112 -1.67 19.04 -19.56
CA TRP A 112 -0.76 18.12 -20.25
C TRP A 112 -1.48 17.36 -21.38
N GLY A 113 -2.65 16.78 -21.10
CA GLY A 113 -3.44 16.06 -22.10
C GLY A 113 -3.89 16.94 -23.28
N ILE A 114 -4.20 18.22 -23.02
CA ILE A 114 -4.53 19.18 -24.08
C ILE A 114 -3.30 19.50 -24.92
N PHE A 115 -2.19 19.89 -24.28
CA PHE A 115 -0.94 20.21 -24.98
C PHE A 115 -0.43 19.03 -25.81
N ARG A 116 -0.44 17.82 -25.25
CA ARG A 116 -0.02 16.59 -25.95
C ARG A 116 -0.87 16.31 -27.20
N ARG A 117 -2.17 16.60 -27.17
CA ARG A 117 -3.05 16.44 -28.35
C ARG A 117 -2.94 17.59 -29.34
N ARG A 118 -2.68 18.81 -28.85
CA ARG A 118 -2.64 20.06 -29.63
C ARG A 118 -1.43 20.90 -29.20
N PRO A 119 -0.25 20.71 -29.80
CA PRO A 119 1.01 21.32 -29.36
C PRO A 119 1.15 22.81 -29.75
N THR A 120 0.24 23.67 -29.31
CA THR A 120 0.32 25.12 -29.55
C THR A 120 1.12 25.83 -28.45
N THR A 121 1.67 27.01 -28.78
CA THR A 121 2.41 27.85 -27.81
C THR A 121 1.54 28.22 -26.61
N GLU A 122 0.27 28.55 -26.82
CA GLU A 122 -0.69 28.85 -25.76
C GLU A 122 -0.89 27.66 -24.82
N ASN A 123 -1.09 26.45 -25.38
CA ASN A 123 -1.24 25.23 -24.60
C ASN A 123 0.03 24.90 -23.81
N LEU A 124 1.21 25.12 -24.39
CA LEU A 124 2.49 24.97 -23.69
C LEU A 124 2.62 25.93 -22.51
N ILE A 125 2.26 27.20 -22.70
CA ILE A 125 2.26 28.21 -21.63
C ILE A 125 1.29 27.82 -20.52
N ALA A 126 0.06 27.43 -20.87
CA ALA A 126 -0.95 27.00 -19.92
C ALA A 126 -0.49 25.78 -19.09
N PHE A 127 0.08 24.77 -19.76
CA PHE A 127 0.65 23.60 -19.09
C PHE A 127 1.81 24.00 -18.16
N LYS A 128 2.76 24.82 -18.61
CA LYS A 128 3.89 25.29 -17.79
C LYS A 128 3.41 26.04 -16.53
N LYS A 129 2.38 26.89 -16.65
CA LYS A 129 1.77 27.59 -15.51
C LYS A 129 1.17 26.61 -14.51
N ALA A 130 0.36 25.64 -14.95
CA ALA A 130 -0.21 24.65 -14.04
C ALA A 130 0.84 23.72 -13.42
N ARG A 131 1.89 23.36 -14.16
CA ARG A 131 3.02 22.59 -13.64
C ARG A 131 3.74 23.33 -12.52
N ALA A 132 3.99 24.63 -12.68
CA ALA A 132 4.62 25.46 -11.65
C ALA A 132 3.74 25.55 -10.39
N LEU A 133 2.43 25.76 -10.57
CA LEU A 133 1.47 25.79 -9.46
C LEU A 133 1.42 24.47 -8.69
N ALA A 134 1.29 23.34 -9.40
CA ALA A 134 1.24 22.02 -8.77
C ALA A 134 2.49 21.75 -7.92
N ARG A 135 3.69 22.09 -8.42
CA ARG A 135 4.93 21.99 -7.63
C ARG A 135 4.91 22.87 -6.39
N LYS A 136 4.46 24.12 -6.49
CA LYS A 136 4.37 25.05 -5.36
C LYS A 136 3.47 24.49 -4.25
N VAL A 137 2.26 24.05 -4.61
CA VAL A 137 1.27 23.51 -3.65
C VAL A 137 1.78 22.23 -3.00
N ILE A 138 2.36 21.31 -3.77
CA ILE A 138 2.95 20.08 -3.22
C ILE A 138 4.10 20.40 -2.26
N GLN A 139 4.98 21.34 -2.63
CA GLN A 139 6.10 21.75 -1.79
C GLN A 139 5.64 22.41 -0.48
N MET A 140 4.56 23.19 -0.53
CA MET A 140 3.91 23.75 0.65
C MET A 140 3.33 22.64 1.53
N GLY A 141 2.58 21.70 0.95
CA GLY A 141 2.03 20.54 1.68
C GLY A 141 3.12 19.70 2.36
N ILE A 142 4.27 19.50 1.70
CA ILE A 142 5.43 18.80 2.28
C ILE A 142 6.02 19.58 3.47
N ARG A 143 6.12 20.90 3.36
CA ARG A 143 6.65 21.76 4.45
C ARG A 143 5.71 21.86 5.64
N CYS A 144 4.40 21.76 5.41
CA CYS A 144 3.38 21.86 6.44
C CYS A 144 3.04 20.51 7.11
N VAL A 145 3.80 19.43 6.85
CA VAL A 145 3.62 18.16 7.58
C VAL A 145 4.11 18.37 9.01
N PRO A 146 3.27 18.21 10.04
CA PRO A 146 3.77 18.15 11.40
C PRO A 146 4.72 16.95 11.50
N LEU A 147 5.93 17.17 12.02
CA LEU A 147 6.94 16.12 12.21
C LEU A 147 6.51 15.05 13.24
N THR A 148 5.31 15.16 13.79
CA THR A 148 4.75 14.26 14.79
C THR A 148 3.48 13.60 14.23
N GLY A 149 3.33 12.30 14.47
CA GLY A 149 2.25 11.43 13.95
C GLY A 149 0.85 11.74 14.47
N VAL A 150 0.47 13.01 14.60
CA VAL A 150 -0.88 13.43 14.98
C VAL A 150 -1.76 13.39 13.74
N THR A 151 -2.82 12.60 13.82
CA THR A 151 -3.82 12.46 12.76
C THR A 151 -4.53 13.80 12.51
N PRO A 152 -4.89 14.13 11.24
CA PRO A 152 -5.41 15.45 10.86
C PRO A 152 -6.83 15.76 11.37
N ALA A 153 -7.47 14.82 12.09
CA ALA A 153 -8.81 15.02 12.62
C ALA A 153 -8.87 16.05 13.76
N LYS A 154 -7.76 16.34 14.44
CA LYS A 154 -7.73 17.31 15.55
C LYS A 154 -7.27 18.72 15.15
N ALA A 155 -6.57 18.88 14.02
CA ALA A 155 -6.00 20.16 13.62
C ALA A 155 -7.03 21.18 13.08
N ASN A 156 -8.16 20.71 12.52
CA ASN A 156 -9.17 21.60 11.93
C ASN A 156 -10.05 22.33 12.96
N LEU A 157 -10.04 21.90 14.23
CA LEU A 157 -10.81 22.56 15.29
C LEU A 157 -10.01 23.69 15.95
N GLU A 158 -8.70 23.51 16.15
CA GLU A 158 -7.87 24.52 16.81
C GLU A 158 -7.61 25.76 15.94
N PHE A 159 -7.48 25.59 14.62
CA PHE A 159 -7.28 26.74 13.71
C PHE A 159 -8.51 27.64 13.56
N ARG A 160 -9.74 27.15 13.85
CA ARG A 160 -10.95 27.99 13.81
C ARG A 160 -11.16 28.79 15.09
N ILE A 161 -10.64 28.32 16.23
CA ILE A 161 -10.81 28.99 17.53
C ILE A 161 -9.88 30.21 17.65
N LEU A 162 -8.72 30.20 17.00
CA LEU A 162 -7.74 31.30 17.08
C LEU A 162 -8.02 32.49 16.15
N ALA A 163 -9.09 32.44 15.34
CA ALA A 163 -9.46 33.52 14.42
C ALA A 163 -10.65 34.38 14.91
N GLU A 164 -11.23 34.08 16.07
CA GLU A 164 -12.43 34.75 16.61
C GLU A 164 -12.21 35.40 17.99
N THR A 165 -10.97 35.72 18.37
CA THR A 165 -10.63 36.55 19.54
C THR A 165 -9.57 37.58 19.19
#